data_AF-A0A956W4H8-F1
#
_entry.id   AF-A0A956W4H8-F1
#
_cell.length_a   1.000
_cell.length_b   1.000
_cell.length_c   1.000
_cell.angle_alpha   90.00
_cell.angle_beta   90.00
_cell.angle_gamma   90.00
#
_symmetry.space_group_name_H-M   'P 1'
#
loop_
_entity.id
_entity.type
_entity.pdbx_description
1 polymer ?
#
loop_
_entity_poly.entity_id
_entity_poly.type
_entity_poly.pdbx_seq_one_letter_code
_entity_poly.pdbx_strand_id
1 'polypeptide(L)'
;KENAEVFDEVERRVAKGLGRGRLVVVDATNLKHEFRRRYFELADEAGTRVVYVNLTAPIETLRERVSGPREGYSQAGVPVLDSMVRAAERHGGAALVVDTRFDIGVSVEAALLLAGVQA
;
A
#
# COMPACT_ATOMS: atom_id res chain seq x y z
N LYS A 1 -19.28 -6.44 -5.08
CA LYS A 1 -18.96 -7.87 -5.32
C LYS A 1 -17.54 -8.01 -5.82
N GLU A 2 -17.17 -7.32 -6.90
CA GLU A 2 -15.80 -7.27 -7.48
C GLU A 2 -14.68 -6.99 -6.47
N ASN A 3 -14.88 -6.06 -5.53
CA ASN A 3 -13.85 -5.77 -4.51
C ASN A 3 -13.47 -6.99 -3.65
N ALA A 4 -14.43 -7.85 -3.26
CA ALA A 4 -14.14 -8.98 -2.37
C ALA A 4 -13.26 -10.03 -3.05
N GLU A 5 -13.57 -10.36 -4.30
CA GLU A 5 -12.79 -11.32 -5.10
C GLU A 5 -11.36 -10.82 -5.34
N VAL A 6 -11.17 -9.51 -5.50
CA VAL A 6 -9.84 -8.89 -5.60
C VAL A 6 -9.07 -9.02 -4.29
N PHE A 7 -9.69 -8.73 -3.14
CA PHE A 7 -9.05 -8.90 -1.83
C PHE A 7 -8.64 -10.35 -1.60
N ASP A 8 -9.55 -11.30 -1.85
CA ASP A 8 -9.30 -12.73 -1.65
C ASP A 8 -8.13 -13.23 -2.54
N GLU A 9 -8.09 -12.80 -3.81
CA GLU A 9 -7.00 -13.16 -4.73
C GLU A 9 -5.66 -12.55 -4.31
N VAL A 10 -5.66 -11.30 -3.81
CA VAL A 10 -4.45 -10.66 -3.26
C VAL A 10 -3.96 -11.42 -2.03
N GLU A 11 -4.83 -11.69 -1.06
CA GLU A 11 -4.50 -12.42 0.16
C GLU A 11 -3.96 -13.83 -0.16
N ARG A 12 -4.59 -14.54 -1.10
CA ARG A 12 -4.12 -15.85 -1.58
C ARG A 12 -2.72 -15.78 -2.20
N ARG A 13 -2.42 -14.73 -2.98
CA ARG A 13 -1.08 -14.53 -3.57
C ARG A 13 -0.04 -14.19 -2.52
N VAL A 14 -0.40 -13.37 -1.54
CA VAL A 14 0.46 -13.03 -0.39
C VAL A 14 0.82 -14.30 0.37
N ALA A 15 -0.17 -15.07 0.85
CA ALA A 15 0.05 -16.34 1.55
C ALA A 15 0.93 -17.31 0.74
N LYS A 16 0.65 -17.48 -0.56
CA LYS A 16 1.45 -18.34 -1.44
C LYS A 16 2.89 -17.85 -1.59
N GLY A 17 3.12 -16.54 -1.65
CA GLY A 17 4.45 -15.95 -1.73
C GLY A 17 5.24 -16.15 -0.44
N LEU A 18 4.62 -15.80 0.69
CA LEU A 18 5.21 -15.95 2.02
C LEU A 18 5.52 -17.41 2.35
N GLY A 19 4.61 -18.35 2.05
CA GLY A 19 4.83 -19.80 2.25
C GLY A 19 5.94 -20.39 1.38
N ARG A 20 6.45 -19.64 0.39
CA ARG A 20 7.63 -20.00 -0.42
C ARG A 20 8.90 -19.26 0.02
N GLY A 21 8.87 -18.57 1.15
CA GLY A 21 9.99 -17.76 1.66
C GLY A 21 10.34 -16.55 0.79
N ARG A 22 9.37 -16.03 0.01
CA ARG A 22 9.61 -14.87 -0.87
C ARG A 22 9.29 -13.56 -0.15
N LEU A 23 10.03 -12.52 -0.49
CA LEU A 23 9.61 -11.15 -0.22
C LEU A 23 8.36 -10.84 -1.06
N VAL A 24 7.33 -10.30 -0.41
CA VAL A 24 6.07 -9.92 -1.07
C VAL A 24 5.84 -8.43 -0.84
N VAL A 25 5.55 -7.70 -1.92
CA VAL A 25 5.13 -6.30 -1.87
C VAL A 25 3.64 -6.25 -2.18
N VAL A 26 2.88 -5.58 -1.32
CA VAL A 26 1.46 -5.30 -1.53
C VAL A 26 1.29 -3.80 -1.68
N ASP A 27 0.91 -3.36 -2.88
CA ASP A 27 0.48 -1.99 -3.13
C ASP A 27 -1.05 -1.95 -3.11
N ALA A 28 -1.59 -1.26 -2.11
CA ALA A 28 -3.03 -1.13 -1.92
C ALA A 28 -3.32 0.12 -1.10
N THR A 29 -4.40 0.84 -1.45
CA THR A 29 -4.80 2.05 -0.71
C THR A 29 -5.11 1.74 0.76
N ASN A 30 -5.71 0.58 1.07
CA ASN A 30 -5.94 0.09 2.44
C ASN A 30 -6.35 1.18 3.45
N LEU A 31 -7.39 1.94 3.11
CA LEU A 31 -7.81 3.14 3.85
C LEU A 31 -8.18 2.87 5.30
N LYS A 32 -8.68 1.66 5.60
CA LYS A 32 -9.14 1.26 6.93
C LYS A 32 -8.16 0.32 7.64
N HIS A 33 -8.13 0.38 8.96
CA HIS A 33 -7.37 -0.51 9.82
C HIS A 33 -7.72 -1.98 9.58
N GLU A 34 -9.00 -2.30 9.37
CA GLU A 34 -9.44 -3.67 9.11
C GLU A 34 -8.80 -4.27 7.85
N PHE A 35 -8.59 -3.48 6.80
CA PHE A 35 -7.96 -3.94 5.56
C PHE A 35 -6.45 -4.09 5.72
N ARG A 36 -5.83 -3.26 6.55
CA ARG A 36 -4.40 -3.39 6.88
C ARG A 36 -4.13 -4.61 7.76
N ARG A 37 -4.99 -4.84 8.77
CA ARG A 37 -4.81 -5.89 9.80
C ARG A 37 -4.61 -7.28 9.19
N ARG A 38 -5.32 -7.60 8.12
CA ARG A 38 -5.23 -8.89 7.43
C ARG A 38 -3.81 -9.23 6.97
N TYR A 39 -3.04 -8.24 6.52
CA TYR A 39 -1.65 -8.48 6.11
C TYR A 39 -0.71 -8.70 7.29
N PHE A 40 -1.00 -8.11 8.45
CA PHE A 40 -0.26 -8.41 9.67
C PHE A 40 -0.56 -9.82 10.17
N GLU A 41 -1.84 -10.24 10.11
CA GLU A 41 -2.27 -11.61 10.45
C GLU A 41 -1.58 -12.64 9.52
N LEU A 42 -1.60 -12.43 8.19
CA LEU A 42 -0.91 -13.30 7.23
C LEU A 42 0.62 -13.37 7.45
N ALA A 43 1.24 -12.27 7.86
CA ALA A 43 2.67 -12.25 8.17
C ALA A 43 2.98 -13.01 9.46
N ASP A 44 2.15 -12.84 10.50
CA ASP A 44 2.27 -13.55 11.77
C ASP A 44 2.12 -15.07 11.58
N GLU A 45 1.11 -15.50 10.81
CA GLU A 45 0.92 -16.90 10.43
C GLU A 45 2.12 -17.49 9.67
N ALA A 46 2.78 -16.68 8.85
CA ALA A 46 3.98 -17.06 8.11
C ALA A 46 5.27 -16.93 8.94
N GLY A 47 5.20 -16.50 10.20
CA GLY A 47 6.36 -16.27 11.06
C GLY A 47 7.30 -15.16 10.56
N THR A 48 6.76 -14.17 9.86
CA THR A 48 7.51 -13.04 9.30
C THR A 48 6.92 -11.70 9.76
N ARG A 49 7.57 -10.60 9.37
CA ARG A 49 7.18 -9.24 9.75
C ARG A 49 6.68 -8.43 8.56
N VAL A 50 5.77 -7.51 8.83
CA VAL A 50 5.32 -6.51 7.86
C VAL A 50 6.17 -5.24 7.99
N VAL A 51 6.71 -4.76 6.86
CA VAL A 51 7.24 -3.40 6.75
C VAL A 51 6.14 -2.52 6.17
N TYR A 52 5.47 -1.77 7.04
CA TYR A 52 4.41 -0.86 6.59
C TYR A 52 4.99 0.46 6.11
N VAL A 53 4.86 0.73 4.81
CA VAL A 53 5.26 1.98 4.15
C VAL A 53 4.01 2.80 3.82
N ASN A 54 3.92 4.02 4.34
CA ASN A 54 2.84 4.95 4.05
C ASN A 54 3.30 6.00 3.02
N LEU A 55 2.71 5.98 1.84
CA LEU A 55 2.96 6.98 0.79
C LEU A 55 2.03 8.17 0.99
N THR A 56 2.59 9.37 1.06
CA THR A 56 1.84 10.60 1.31
C THR A 56 2.23 11.72 0.34
N ALA A 57 1.36 12.73 0.23
CA ALA A 57 1.59 14.03 -0.38
C ALA A 57 0.47 14.98 0.09
N PRO A 58 0.66 16.31 0.03
CA PRO A 58 -0.41 17.28 0.21
C PRO A 58 -1.59 17.02 -0.73
N ILE A 59 -2.80 17.32 -0.27
CA ILE A 59 -4.03 17.03 -1.02
C ILE A 59 -4.08 17.76 -2.36
N GLU A 60 -3.50 18.95 -2.44
CA GLU A 60 -3.37 19.76 -3.65
C GLU A 60 -2.53 19.02 -4.70
N THR A 61 -1.38 18.48 -4.29
CA THR A 61 -0.53 17.64 -5.14
C THR A 61 -1.27 16.39 -5.62
N LEU A 62 -2.05 15.75 -4.74
CA LEU A 62 -2.84 14.58 -5.12
C LEU A 62 -3.93 14.94 -6.14
N ARG A 63 -4.62 16.07 -5.95
CA ARG A 63 -5.65 16.57 -6.88
C ARG A 63 -5.07 16.83 -8.27
N GLU A 64 -3.92 17.50 -8.34
CA GLU A 64 -3.20 17.75 -9.60
C GLU A 64 -2.82 16.45 -10.32
N ARG A 65 -2.31 15.46 -9.56
CA ARG A 65 -1.96 14.15 -10.13
C ARG A 65 -3.16 13.39 -10.68
N VAL A 66 -4.33 13.53 -10.07
CA VAL A 66 -5.54 12.83 -10.50
C VAL A 66 -6.39 13.60 -11.50
N SER A 67 -6.08 14.86 -11.79
CA SER A 67 -6.80 15.69 -12.76
C SER A 67 -6.23 15.62 -14.18
N GLY A 68 -5.00 15.14 -14.35
CA GLY A 68 -4.39 14.95 -15.67
C GLY A 68 -5.09 13.88 -16.52
N PRO A 69 -4.97 13.95 -17.86
CA PRO A 69 -5.48 12.93 -18.75
C PRO A 69 -4.87 11.57 -18.42
N ARG A 70 -5.69 10.52 -18.45
CA ARG A 70 -5.28 9.14 -18.16
C ARG A 70 -5.54 8.22 -19.34
N GLU A 71 -4.62 7.30 -19.55
CA GLU A 71 -4.80 6.15 -20.44
C GLU A 71 -5.18 4.91 -19.62
N GLY A 72 -5.93 3.98 -20.21
CA GLY A 72 -6.32 2.71 -19.59
C GLY A 72 -7.64 2.76 -18.81
N TYR A 73 -7.84 1.78 -17.93
CA TYR A 73 -9.13 1.51 -17.26
C TYR A 73 -9.25 2.13 -15.85
N SER A 74 -8.29 2.96 -15.43
CA SER A 74 -8.30 3.54 -14.09
C SER A 74 -9.44 4.55 -13.94
N GLN A 75 -10.33 4.30 -12.99
CA GLN A 75 -11.38 5.25 -12.59
C GLN A 75 -10.88 6.30 -11.59
N ALA A 76 -9.58 6.32 -11.30
CA ALA A 76 -9.00 7.32 -10.41
C ALA A 76 -9.26 8.72 -10.98
N GLY A 77 -9.77 9.60 -10.13
CA GLY A 77 -10.09 10.98 -10.47
C GLY A 77 -10.37 11.77 -9.19
N VAL A 78 -10.57 13.08 -9.32
CA VAL A 78 -10.85 13.96 -8.18
C VAL A 78 -12.02 13.44 -7.31
N PRO A 79 -13.15 12.97 -7.85
CA PRO A 79 -14.25 12.43 -7.02
C PRO A 79 -13.86 11.19 -6.22
N VAL A 80 -13.04 10.31 -6.81
CA VAL A 80 -12.55 9.10 -6.14
C VAL A 80 -11.56 9.46 -5.03
N LEU A 81 -10.62 10.36 -5.30
CA LEU A 81 -9.70 10.89 -4.28
C LEU A 81 -10.47 11.50 -3.09
N ASP A 82 -11.49 12.31 -3.37
CA ASP A 82 -12.31 12.93 -2.33
C ASP A 82 -13.07 11.89 -1.49
N SER A 83 -13.55 10.82 -2.12
CA SER A 83 -14.15 9.69 -1.41
C SER A 83 -13.12 8.96 -0.53
N MET A 84 -11.92 8.73 -1.04
CA MET A 84 -10.84 8.06 -0.31
C MET A 84 -10.40 8.86 0.91
N VAL A 85 -10.20 10.17 0.77
CA VAL A 85 -9.80 11.05 1.88
C VAL A 85 -10.84 11.05 2.99
N ARG A 86 -12.14 11.07 2.64
CA ARG A 86 -13.23 11.00 3.64
C ARG A 86 -13.30 9.67 4.36
N ALA A 87 -12.92 8.58 3.69
CA ALA A 87 -12.96 7.23 4.24
C ALA A 87 -11.66 6.80 4.95
N ALA A 88 -10.59 7.58 4.83
CA ALA A 88 -9.27 7.24 5.36
C ALA A 88 -9.24 7.27 6.89
N GLU A 89 -8.86 6.15 7.50
CA GLU A 89 -8.53 6.09 8.92
C GLU A 89 -7.04 6.38 9.12
N ARG A 90 -6.69 6.95 10.28
CA ARG A 90 -5.30 7.36 10.57
C ARG A 90 -4.31 6.20 10.39
N HIS A 91 -3.23 6.47 9.69
CA HIS A 91 -2.15 5.52 9.45
C HIS A 91 -1.16 5.52 10.63
N GLY A 92 -1.53 4.88 11.75
CA GLY A 92 -0.60 4.61 12.86
C GLY A 92 0.34 3.42 12.57
N GLY A 93 1.56 3.45 13.12
CA GLY A 93 2.48 2.31 13.11
C GLY A 93 3.22 2.05 11.79
N ALA A 94 3.30 3.02 10.88
CA ALA A 94 4.14 2.90 9.70
C ALA A 94 5.62 2.89 10.09
N ALA A 95 6.37 1.93 9.54
CA ALA A 95 7.83 1.88 9.69
C ALA A 95 8.51 2.96 8.85
N LEU A 96 7.87 3.39 7.75
CA LEU A 96 8.35 4.45 6.87
C LEU A 96 7.17 5.29 6.38
N VAL A 97 7.30 6.62 6.43
CA VAL A 97 6.36 7.56 5.79
C VAL A 97 7.11 8.29 4.70
N VAL A 98 6.63 8.20 3.46
CA VAL A 98 7.32 8.71 2.26
C VAL A 98 6.49 9.81 1.64
N ASP A 99 7.03 11.03 1.63
CA ASP A 99 6.46 12.12 0.84
C ASP A 99 6.84 11.96 -0.63
N THR A 100 5.87 11.55 -1.42
CA THR A 100 6.03 11.23 -2.84
C THR A 100 6.14 12.47 -3.73
N ARG A 101 6.18 13.68 -3.18
CA ARG A 101 6.56 14.90 -3.93
C ARG A 101 8.00 14.85 -4.41
N PHE A 102 8.86 14.12 -3.71
CA PHE A 102 10.29 14.05 -3.96
C PHE A 102 10.69 12.70 -4.57
N ASP A 103 11.93 12.60 -5.02
CA ASP A 103 12.51 11.32 -5.45
C ASP A 103 12.43 10.28 -4.32
N ILE A 104 12.05 9.05 -4.69
CA ILE A 104 11.80 7.97 -3.72
C ILE A 104 12.96 6.97 -3.62
N GLY A 105 14.07 7.16 -4.34
CA GLY A 105 15.17 6.17 -4.40
C GLY A 105 15.68 5.78 -3.01
N VAL A 106 16.02 6.77 -2.18
CA VAL A 106 16.45 6.54 -0.79
C VAL A 106 15.36 5.87 0.05
N SER A 107 14.08 6.15 -0.24
CA SER A 107 12.96 5.52 0.47
C SER A 107 12.79 4.05 0.10
N VAL A 108 13.06 3.70 -1.17
CA VAL A 108 13.07 2.30 -1.63
C VAL A 108 14.21 1.52 -0.96
N GLU A 109 15.42 2.11 -0.92
CA GLU A 109 16.56 1.51 -0.20
C GLU A 109 16.25 1.30 1.29
N ALA A 110 15.68 2.32 1.94
CA ALA A 110 15.26 2.22 3.34
C ALA A 110 14.21 1.12 3.55
N ALA A 111 13.22 0.98 2.64
CA ALA A 111 12.21 -0.07 2.72
C ALA A 111 12.81 -1.48 2.56
N LEU A 112 13.79 -1.66 1.65
CA LEU A 112 14.50 -2.93 1.45
C LEU A 112 15.35 -3.30 2.67
N LEU A 113 16.10 -2.34 3.22
CA LEU A 113 16.87 -2.54 4.45
C LEU A 113 15.95 -2.87 5.62
N LEU A 114 14.85 -2.13 5.76
CA LEU A 114 13.81 -2.44 6.74
C LEU A 114 13.15 -3.78 6.47
N ALA A 115 13.17 -4.35 5.26
CA ALA A 115 12.69 -5.69 4.97
C ALA A 115 13.73 -6.79 5.21
N GLY A 116 14.97 -6.41 5.57
CA GLY A 116 16.08 -7.35 5.77
C GLY A 116 16.70 -7.84 4.47
N VAL A 117 16.46 -7.15 3.36
CA VAL A 117 17.17 -7.39 2.10
C VAL A 117 18.53 -6.70 2.20
N GLN A 118 19.60 -7.48 2.19
CA GLN A 118 20.95 -6.92 2.08
C GLN A 118 21.22 -6.59 0.59
N ALA A 119 21.75 -5.38 0.36
CA ALA A 119 22.23 -4.94 -0.95
C ALA A 119 23.53 -5.66 -1.35
#